data_AF-A0ABD5SD28-F1
#
_entry.id   AF-A0ABD5SD28-F1
#
_cell.length_a   1.000
_cell.length_b   1.000
_cell.length_c   1.000
_cell.angle_alpha   90.00
_cell.angle_beta   90.00
_cell.angle_gamma   90.00
#
_symmetry.space_group_name_H-M   'P 1'
#
loop_
_entity.id
_entity.type
_entity.pdbx_description
1 polymer ?
#
loop_
_entity_poly.entity_id
_entity_poly.type
_entity_poly.pdbx_seq_one_letter_code
_entity_poly.pdbx_strand_id
1 'polypeptide(L)'
;VRRAAFEAAEAVGVASESTRDRAIERAADGLGVDSEVIDDDLYADRDTRQVLVDADVRWGPDTLLDQYNLSLAQTALFDATEVRVRSADPKALVSAVKRLGLLYELRRTDDGRELVVTGPDRLFRRTRRYGTAFARLLRTVAKTAEWRLEATIDDRGTERTMTLSERDVSVPGVDPVAEPDFDSGVEADFAGRFRALDLDWTLVREPEPLETGTRVMIPDFAFDYDHADFRLYFEVMGFWTPEYVEKKLGQLADVEDVDLLVAVDESLGVGEEIAARDHRVVTYAGRVRVKRVVDVLREYESEFVAEAAAALPAEIVPDDDVVTLEAVAEGYGTGVEALDGARFPAHERVGRTLVRPAVLETVADELDSGMTLAAAEAVLDEYGIGETSAALSRLGYRVEWEGLGGGTLQETDS
;
A
#
# COMPACT_ATOMS: atom_id res chain seq x y z
N VAL A 1 28.22 -32.74 -2.85
CA VAL A 1 29.60 -33.02 -3.31
C VAL A 1 30.66 -32.69 -2.26
N ARG A 2 31.00 -31.41 -1.98
CA ARG A 2 32.10 -31.03 -1.04
C ARG A 2 32.14 -31.77 0.29
N ARG A 3 31.03 -31.78 1.03
CA ARG A 3 30.97 -32.44 2.34
C ARG A 3 31.38 -33.92 2.26
N ALA A 4 30.78 -34.66 1.32
CA ALA A 4 31.09 -36.08 1.12
C ALA A 4 32.54 -36.31 0.68
N ALA A 5 33.07 -35.45 -0.20
CA ALA A 5 34.47 -35.52 -0.64
C ALA A 5 35.45 -35.29 0.51
N PHE A 6 35.20 -34.32 1.39
CA PHE A 6 36.09 -34.04 2.53
C PHE A 6 35.99 -35.08 3.65
N GLU A 7 34.79 -35.60 3.95
CA GLU A 7 34.61 -36.71 4.90
C GLU A 7 35.30 -37.98 4.40
N ALA A 8 35.19 -38.28 3.09
CA ALA A 8 35.91 -39.39 2.48
C ALA A 8 37.42 -39.17 2.49
N ALA A 9 37.88 -37.94 2.23
CA ALA A 9 39.31 -37.60 2.27
C ALA A 9 39.92 -37.74 3.68
N GLU A 10 39.18 -37.33 4.71
CA GLU A 10 39.57 -37.52 6.11
C GLU A 10 39.66 -39.02 6.46
N ALA A 11 38.64 -39.80 6.12
CA ALA A 11 38.60 -41.23 6.38
C ALA A 11 39.70 -42.02 5.64
N VAL A 12 40.06 -41.58 4.43
CA VAL A 12 41.08 -42.23 3.59
C VAL A 12 42.50 -41.76 3.94
N GLY A 13 42.66 -40.56 4.50
CA GLY A 13 43.95 -39.95 4.80
C GLY A 13 44.70 -39.56 3.52
N VAL A 14 44.13 -38.64 2.73
CA VAL A 14 44.70 -38.24 1.42
C VAL A 14 46.08 -37.58 1.59
N ALA A 15 47.11 -38.21 1.04
CA ALA A 15 48.49 -37.73 1.03
C ALA A 15 49.22 -37.96 -0.32
N SER A 16 48.53 -38.57 -1.28
CA SER A 16 49.02 -38.94 -2.62
C SER A 16 47.88 -38.91 -3.64
N GLU A 17 48.19 -38.92 -4.93
CA GLU A 17 47.18 -39.05 -5.99
C GLU A 17 46.35 -40.33 -5.82
N SER A 18 47.00 -41.47 -5.56
CA SER A 18 46.29 -42.74 -5.33
C SER A 18 45.33 -42.72 -4.14
N THR A 19 45.66 -41.98 -3.07
CA THR A 19 44.76 -41.84 -1.91
C THR A 19 43.67 -40.80 -2.17
N ARG A 20 43.94 -39.78 -2.98
CA ARG A 20 42.94 -38.83 -3.48
C ARG A 20 41.89 -39.55 -4.32
N ASP A 21 42.30 -40.35 -5.30
CA ASP A 21 41.38 -41.05 -6.21
C ASP A 21 40.45 -41.99 -5.44
N ARG A 22 40.99 -42.73 -4.47
CA ARG A 22 40.21 -43.57 -3.56
C ARG A 22 39.21 -42.78 -2.69
N ALA A 23 39.55 -41.57 -2.28
CA ALA A 23 38.64 -40.71 -1.54
C ALA A 23 37.51 -40.17 -2.44
N ILE A 24 37.84 -39.82 -3.69
CA ILE A 24 36.89 -39.37 -4.71
C ILE A 24 35.91 -40.51 -5.03
N GLU A 25 36.41 -41.71 -5.33
CA GLU A 25 35.58 -42.91 -5.58
C GLU A 25 34.64 -43.18 -4.42
N ARG A 26 35.15 -43.17 -3.18
CA ARG A 26 34.33 -43.37 -1.97
C ARG A 26 33.24 -42.31 -1.81
N ALA A 27 33.53 -41.06 -2.16
CA ALA A 27 32.55 -39.98 -2.12
C ALA A 27 31.51 -40.12 -3.25
N ALA A 28 31.93 -40.56 -4.43
CA ALA A 28 31.07 -40.82 -5.59
C ALA A 28 30.09 -41.96 -5.30
N ASP A 29 30.58 -43.08 -4.76
CA ASP A 29 29.78 -44.22 -4.31
C ASP A 29 28.73 -43.79 -3.27
N GLY A 30 29.13 -42.98 -2.30
CA GLY A 30 28.24 -42.48 -1.25
C GLY A 30 27.14 -41.54 -1.76
N LEU A 31 27.34 -40.91 -2.93
CA LEU A 31 26.39 -40.00 -3.56
C LEU A 31 25.65 -40.63 -4.77
N GLY A 32 26.05 -41.82 -5.21
CA GLY A 32 25.47 -42.50 -6.37
C GLY A 32 25.76 -41.80 -7.69
N VAL A 33 26.95 -41.20 -7.84
CA VAL A 33 27.40 -40.49 -9.04
C VAL A 33 28.74 -41.01 -9.51
N ASP A 34 29.15 -40.67 -10.73
CA ASP A 34 30.49 -40.98 -11.23
C ASP A 34 31.56 -40.16 -10.49
N SER A 35 32.77 -40.71 -10.38
CA SER A 35 33.90 -40.05 -9.70
C SER A 35 34.31 -38.73 -10.36
N GLU A 36 34.13 -38.60 -11.67
CA GLU A 36 34.37 -37.37 -12.43
C GLU A 36 33.47 -36.22 -11.94
N VAL A 37 32.20 -36.51 -11.62
CA VAL A 37 31.26 -35.52 -11.08
C VAL A 37 31.74 -34.95 -9.75
N ILE A 38 32.40 -35.77 -8.92
CA ILE A 38 32.93 -35.31 -7.64
C ILE A 38 34.05 -34.29 -7.83
N ASP A 39 34.88 -34.46 -8.85
CA ASP A 39 36.01 -33.56 -9.12
C ASP A 39 35.54 -32.26 -9.80
N ASP A 40 34.65 -32.38 -10.80
CA ASP A 40 34.12 -31.25 -11.55
C ASP A 40 33.21 -30.36 -10.68
N ASP A 41 32.33 -30.95 -9.89
CA ASP A 41 31.35 -30.21 -9.08
C ASP A 41 31.88 -29.84 -7.69
N LEU A 42 33.13 -30.18 -7.35
CA LEU A 42 33.69 -29.88 -6.04
C LEU A 42 33.60 -28.38 -5.70
N TYR A 43 33.75 -27.53 -6.71
CA TYR A 43 33.66 -26.08 -6.55
C TYR A 43 32.88 -25.39 -7.67
N ALA A 44 32.01 -26.12 -8.37
CA ALA A 44 31.22 -25.57 -9.47
C ALA A 44 30.29 -24.41 -9.04
N ASP A 45 29.98 -24.31 -7.74
CA ASP A 45 29.19 -23.20 -7.17
C ASP A 45 29.98 -21.89 -7.03
N ARG A 46 31.29 -21.88 -7.27
CA ARG A 46 32.12 -20.67 -7.21
C ARG A 46 32.16 -19.98 -8.56
N ASP A 47 31.92 -18.67 -8.59
CA ASP A 47 31.98 -17.85 -9.81
C ASP A 47 33.29 -18.04 -10.60
N THR A 48 34.43 -18.15 -9.92
CA THR A 48 35.75 -18.36 -10.55
C THR A 48 35.96 -19.75 -11.14
N ARG A 49 35.06 -20.70 -10.89
CA ARG A 49 35.06 -22.06 -11.42
C ARG A 49 33.96 -22.31 -12.44
N GLN A 50 33.09 -21.32 -12.68
CA GLN A 50 32.08 -21.42 -13.73
C GLN A 50 32.75 -21.48 -15.10
N VAL A 51 32.26 -22.38 -15.95
CA VAL A 51 32.73 -22.53 -17.33
C VAL A 51 31.78 -21.77 -18.25
N LEU A 52 32.32 -20.86 -19.05
CA LEU A 52 31.56 -20.14 -20.08
C LEU A 52 31.20 -21.14 -21.19
N VAL A 53 29.96 -21.63 -21.18
CA VAL A 53 29.43 -22.59 -22.15
C VAL A 53 28.89 -21.91 -23.41
N ASP A 54 28.41 -20.67 -23.27
CA ASP A 54 27.91 -19.85 -24.36
C ASP A 54 28.12 -18.36 -24.04
N ALA A 55 28.28 -17.54 -25.07
CA ALA A 55 28.52 -16.11 -24.95
C ALA A 55 27.55 -15.35 -25.87
N ASP A 56 26.28 -15.27 -25.46
CA ASP A 56 25.31 -14.37 -26.08
C ASP A 56 25.60 -12.92 -25.61
N VAL A 57 26.45 -12.23 -26.38
CA VAL A 57 26.87 -10.87 -26.06
C VAL A 57 25.74 -9.90 -26.44
N ARG A 58 24.96 -9.52 -25.43
CA ARG A 58 23.83 -8.59 -25.56
C ARG A 58 24.21 -7.16 -25.97
N TRP A 59 25.49 -6.81 -25.86
CA TRP A 59 25.99 -5.46 -26.11
C TRP A 59 27.00 -5.44 -27.27
N GLY A 60 26.78 -4.55 -28.23
CA GLY A 60 27.85 -4.10 -29.11
C GLY A 60 28.86 -3.22 -28.37
N PRO A 61 30.05 -2.94 -28.95
CA PRO A 61 31.09 -2.14 -28.31
C PRO A 61 30.60 -0.76 -27.82
N ASP A 62 29.84 -0.04 -28.65
CA ASP A 62 29.33 1.28 -28.29
C ASP A 62 28.31 1.20 -27.15
N THR A 63 27.36 0.26 -27.22
CA THR A 63 26.39 0.05 -26.13
C THR A 63 27.03 -0.45 -24.84
N LEU A 64 28.19 -1.11 -24.92
CA LEU A 64 28.96 -1.52 -23.75
C LEU A 64 29.64 -0.31 -23.09
N LEU A 65 30.14 0.65 -23.89
CA LEU A 65 30.66 1.92 -23.37
C LEU A 65 29.54 2.75 -22.74
N ASP A 66 28.36 2.82 -23.35
CA ASP A 66 27.18 3.47 -22.76
C ASP A 66 26.83 2.82 -21.41
N GLN A 67 26.77 1.49 -21.35
CA GLN A 67 26.52 0.76 -20.11
C GLN A 67 27.61 1.02 -19.06
N TYR A 68 28.87 1.08 -19.47
CA TYR A 68 30.00 1.37 -18.58
C TYR A 68 29.88 2.77 -17.98
N ASN A 69 29.64 3.78 -18.81
CA ASN A 69 29.50 5.18 -18.38
C ASN A 69 28.31 5.35 -17.44
N LEU A 70 27.17 4.73 -17.76
CA LEU A 70 26.01 4.70 -16.89
C LEU A 70 26.33 4.05 -15.54
N SER A 71 26.94 2.85 -15.55
CA SER A 71 27.34 2.15 -14.32
C SER A 71 28.33 2.96 -13.48
N LEU A 72 29.25 3.67 -14.11
CA LEU A 72 30.23 4.52 -13.44
C LEU A 72 29.54 5.70 -12.74
N ALA A 73 28.66 6.41 -13.44
CA ALA A 73 27.87 7.50 -12.89
C ALA A 73 26.95 7.02 -11.75
N GLN A 74 26.29 5.87 -11.93
CA GLN A 74 25.47 5.22 -10.91
C GLN A 74 26.26 4.86 -9.66
N THR A 75 27.49 4.36 -9.83
CA THR A 75 28.36 4.03 -8.69
C THR A 75 28.76 5.28 -7.92
N ALA A 76 29.01 6.41 -8.60
CA ALA A 76 29.26 7.68 -7.91
C ALA A 76 28.05 8.17 -7.10
N LEU A 77 26.83 7.88 -7.56
CA LEU A 77 25.60 8.20 -6.82
C LEU A 77 25.37 7.33 -5.58
N PHE A 78 26.13 6.24 -5.38
CA PHE A 78 25.96 5.39 -4.20
C PHE A 78 26.28 6.13 -2.89
N ASP A 79 27.14 7.13 -2.96
CA ASP A 79 27.52 7.99 -1.84
C ASP A 79 26.84 9.37 -1.91
N ALA A 80 25.80 9.53 -2.75
CA ALA A 80 25.04 10.77 -2.81
C ALA A 80 24.10 10.93 -1.61
N THR A 81 24.04 12.14 -1.06
CA THR A 81 23.14 12.53 0.05
C THR A 81 21.89 13.26 -0.45
N GLU A 82 21.99 13.90 -1.61
CA GLU A 82 20.94 14.70 -2.23
C GLU A 82 21.13 14.70 -3.73
N VAL A 83 20.01 14.63 -4.47
CA VAL A 83 19.98 14.69 -5.93
C VAL A 83 18.90 15.67 -6.35
N ARG A 84 19.28 16.66 -7.16
CA ARG A 84 18.37 17.59 -7.83
C ARG A 84 18.25 17.19 -9.29
N VAL A 85 17.02 17.07 -9.78
CA VAL A 85 16.75 16.66 -11.16
C VAL A 85 15.82 17.67 -11.83
N ARG A 86 16.22 18.09 -13.02
CA ARG A 86 15.35 18.74 -14.00
C ARG A 86 15.20 17.83 -15.20
N SER A 87 13.99 17.70 -15.71
CA SER A 87 13.66 16.82 -16.83
C SER A 87 12.55 17.48 -17.65
N ALA A 88 12.61 17.32 -18.98
CA ALA A 88 11.52 17.68 -19.88
C ALA A 88 10.25 16.83 -19.66
N ASP A 89 10.36 15.68 -18.99
CA ASP A 89 9.23 14.83 -18.58
C ASP A 89 9.12 14.76 -17.05
N PRO A 90 8.47 15.74 -16.41
CA PRO A 90 8.28 15.76 -14.95
C PRO A 90 7.35 14.65 -14.46
N LYS A 91 6.42 14.15 -15.28
CA LYS A 91 5.48 13.11 -14.88
C LYS A 91 6.19 11.76 -14.74
N ALA A 92 7.01 11.39 -15.73
CA ALA A 92 7.83 10.18 -15.64
C ALA A 92 8.82 10.25 -14.49
N LEU A 93 9.38 11.43 -14.21
CA LEU A 93 10.29 11.66 -13.09
C LEU A 93 9.61 11.45 -11.73
N VAL A 94 8.44 12.04 -11.50
CA VAL A 94 7.67 11.84 -10.25
C VAL A 94 7.27 10.37 -10.09
N SER A 95 6.78 9.74 -11.17
CA SER A 95 6.42 8.31 -11.14
C SER A 95 7.62 7.42 -10.81
N ALA A 96 8.81 7.74 -11.32
CA ALA A 96 10.04 7.00 -11.02
C ALA A 96 10.42 7.12 -9.54
N VAL A 97 10.31 8.32 -8.98
CA VAL A 97 10.64 8.58 -7.58
C VAL A 97 9.66 7.91 -6.63
N LYS A 98 8.35 7.99 -6.91
CA LYS A 98 7.31 7.25 -6.17
C LYS A 98 7.60 5.74 -6.19
N ARG A 99 7.85 5.16 -7.36
CA ARG A 99 8.19 3.73 -7.51
C ARG A 99 9.47 3.33 -6.76
N LEU A 100 10.40 4.25 -6.59
CA LEU A 100 11.65 3.99 -5.88
C LEU A 100 11.52 4.23 -4.36
N GLY A 101 10.32 4.59 -3.86
CA GLY A 101 10.07 4.95 -2.47
C GLY A 101 10.89 6.16 -1.99
N LEU A 102 11.45 6.92 -2.93
CA LEU A 102 12.41 7.99 -2.67
C LEU A 102 11.67 9.21 -2.11
N LEU A 103 12.29 9.88 -1.14
CA LEU A 103 11.77 11.12 -0.60
C LEU A 103 12.04 12.27 -1.56
N TYR A 104 11.01 13.05 -1.87
CA TYR A 104 11.14 14.15 -2.82
C TYR A 104 10.32 15.37 -2.46
N GLU A 105 10.82 16.53 -2.90
CA GLU A 105 10.14 17.81 -2.89
C GLU A 105 10.19 18.36 -4.31
N LEU A 106 9.06 18.80 -4.86
CA LEU A 106 9.05 19.56 -6.09
C LEU A 106 9.20 21.05 -5.76
N ARG A 107 10.19 21.72 -6.35
CA ARG A 107 10.42 23.16 -6.19
C ARG A 107 10.12 23.89 -7.49
N ARG A 108 9.39 25.00 -7.39
CA ARG A 108 9.24 25.96 -8.48
C ARG A 108 10.47 26.86 -8.51
N THR A 109 11.10 26.97 -9.67
CA THR A 109 12.22 27.86 -9.95
C THR A 109 11.90 28.73 -11.17
N ASP A 110 12.69 29.77 -11.40
CA ASP A 110 12.52 30.64 -12.58
C ASP A 110 12.68 29.87 -13.90
N ASP A 111 13.46 28.78 -13.87
CA ASP A 111 13.73 27.89 -15.00
C ASP A 111 12.76 26.70 -15.12
N GLY A 112 11.69 26.67 -14.31
CA GLY A 112 10.65 25.62 -14.34
C GLY A 112 10.48 24.87 -13.02
N ARG A 113 10.45 23.53 -13.09
CA ARG A 113 10.27 22.66 -11.91
C ARG A 113 11.53 21.83 -11.68
N GLU A 114 12.01 21.83 -10.46
CA GLU A 114 13.14 21.00 -10.02
C GLU A 114 12.65 19.99 -8.99
N LEU A 115 12.95 18.71 -9.23
CA LEU A 115 12.73 17.66 -8.26
C LEU A 115 13.95 17.58 -7.36
N VAL A 116 13.77 17.83 -6.07
CA VAL A 116 14.81 17.65 -5.06
C VAL A 116 14.53 16.34 -4.35
N VAL A 117 15.42 15.38 -4.51
CA VAL A 117 15.32 14.03 -3.93
C VAL A 117 16.38 13.90 -2.84
N THR A 118 15.96 13.71 -1.60
CA THR A 118 16.84 13.75 -0.42
C THR A 118 16.83 12.45 0.34
N GLY A 119 18.00 12.03 0.82
CA GLY A 119 18.04 10.91 1.75
C GLY A 119 17.34 11.28 3.06
N PRO A 120 16.72 10.30 3.76
CA PRO A 120 16.20 10.53 5.10
C PRO A 120 17.31 11.01 6.07
N ASP A 121 18.57 10.75 5.73
CA ASP A 121 19.75 10.91 6.55
C ASP A 121 20.73 11.99 6.06
N ARG A 122 20.27 13.20 5.70
CA ARG A 122 21.23 14.33 5.53
C ARG A 122 22.07 14.56 6.81
N LEU A 123 21.62 14.01 7.96
CA LEU A 123 22.25 14.11 9.28
C LEU A 123 22.71 12.76 9.91
N PHE A 124 22.29 11.57 9.43
CA PHE A 124 22.62 10.30 10.11
C PHE A 124 22.96 9.10 9.19
N ARG A 125 24.25 8.96 8.88
CA ARG A 125 24.92 7.71 8.41
C ARG A 125 24.59 7.19 7.00
N ARG A 126 25.68 6.70 6.38
CA ARG A 126 25.82 6.05 5.07
C ARG A 126 24.95 4.79 4.94
N THR A 127 23.70 4.91 4.50
CA THR A 127 22.90 3.77 4.08
C THR A 127 23.06 3.55 2.57
N ARG A 128 23.85 2.53 2.17
CA ARG A 128 24.05 2.13 0.74
C ARG A 128 22.75 1.85 -0.02
N ARG A 129 21.65 1.61 0.69
CA ARG A 129 20.31 1.41 0.14
C ARG A 129 19.82 2.64 -0.64
N TYR A 130 20.09 3.84 -0.13
CA TYR A 130 19.59 5.08 -0.73
C TYR A 130 20.34 5.44 -2.03
N GLY A 131 21.66 5.33 -2.01
CA GLY A 131 22.48 5.53 -3.20
C GLY A 131 22.15 4.58 -4.35
N THR A 132 21.71 3.35 -4.04
CA THR A 132 21.22 2.41 -5.07
C THR A 132 19.93 2.89 -5.72
N ALA A 133 19.02 3.52 -4.96
CA ALA A 133 17.79 4.10 -5.50
C ALA A 133 18.08 5.34 -6.36
N PHE A 134 19.04 6.19 -5.98
CA PHE A 134 19.53 7.29 -6.82
C PHE A 134 20.13 6.82 -8.14
N ALA A 135 20.94 5.77 -8.11
CA ALA A 135 21.48 5.17 -9.32
C ALA A 135 20.36 4.69 -10.27
N ARG A 136 19.28 4.10 -9.72
CA ARG A 136 18.10 3.69 -10.51
C ARG A 136 17.33 4.89 -11.05
N LEU A 137 17.22 5.96 -10.26
CA LEU A 137 16.62 7.21 -10.70
C LEU A 137 17.37 7.79 -11.91
N LEU A 138 18.70 7.84 -11.87
CA LEU A 138 19.52 8.30 -13.00
C LEU A 138 19.19 7.53 -14.28
N ARG A 139 19.04 6.20 -14.23
CA ARG A 139 18.66 5.42 -15.42
C ARG A 139 17.30 5.82 -15.96
N THR A 140 16.34 6.18 -15.11
CA THR A 140 15.01 6.62 -15.57
C THR A 140 15.08 8.01 -16.19
N VAL A 141 15.81 8.92 -15.56
CA VAL A 141 16.03 10.30 -16.04
C VAL A 141 16.76 10.29 -17.38
N ALA A 142 17.80 9.46 -17.52
CA ALA A 142 18.62 9.37 -18.73
C ALA A 142 17.87 8.77 -19.95
N LYS A 143 16.64 8.27 -19.79
CA LYS A 143 15.76 7.90 -20.91
C LYS A 143 15.04 9.12 -21.54
N THR A 144 15.07 10.28 -20.89
CA THR A 144 14.41 11.50 -21.38
C THR A 144 15.33 12.30 -22.29
N ALA A 145 14.75 13.08 -23.22
CA ALA A 145 15.52 13.79 -24.24
C ALA A 145 16.39 14.93 -23.68
N GLU A 146 15.91 15.62 -22.64
CA GLU A 146 16.59 16.75 -22.00
C GLU A 146 16.49 16.62 -20.48
N TRP A 147 17.63 16.54 -19.82
CA TRP A 147 17.69 16.41 -18.38
C TRP A 147 18.98 16.96 -17.79
N ARG A 148 18.91 17.38 -16.53
CA ARG A 148 20.08 17.76 -15.73
C ARG A 148 19.93 17.18 -14.34
N LEU A 149 20.97 16.50 -13.89
CA LEU A 149 21.08 15.96 -12.55
C LEU A 149 22.25 16.62 -11.83
N GLU A 150 22.01 17.15 -10.65
CA GLU A 150 23.04 17.63 -9.75
C GLU A 150 22.98 16.82 -8.45
N ALA A 151 24.09 16.19 -8.07
CA ALA A 151 24.18 15.37 -6.89
C ALA A 151 25.21 15.92 -5.91
N THR A 152 24.86 15.91 -4.64
CA THR A 152 25.79 16.15 -3.53
C THR A 152 26.33 14.80 -3.07
N ILE A 153 27.64 14.57 -3.20
CA ILE A 153 28.34 13.32 -2.92
C ILE A 153 29.20 13.46 -1.66
N ASP A 154 29.11 12.50 -0.73
CA ASP A 154 30.06 12.34 0.38
C ASP A 154 31.30 11.55 -0.08
N ASP A 155 32.34 12.23 -0.56
CA ASP A 155 33.64 11.61 -0.84
C ASP A 155 34.47 11.53 0.44
N ARG A 156 34.26 10.46 1.22
CA ARG A 156 35.03 10.13 2.44
C ARG A 156 35.08 11.29 3.45
N GLY A 157 33.97 12.00 3.64
CA GLY A 157 33.83 13.15 4.54
C GLY A 157 34.02 14.49 3.83
N THR A 158 34.33 14.50 2.54
CA THR A 158 34.40 15.72 1.72
C THR A 158 33.16 15.80 0.84
N GLU A 159 32.35 16.82 1.05
CA GLU A 159 31.21 17.08 0.18
C GLU A 159 31.69 17.54 -1.20
N ARG A 160 31.16 16.93 -2.26
CA ARG A 160 31.43 17.28 -3.66
C ARG A 160 30.13 17.39 -4.44
N THR A 161 30.10 18.28 -5.40
CA THR A 161 28.99 18.38 -6.35
C THR A 161 29.34 17.68 -7.65
N MET A 162 28.49 16.76 -8.09
CA MET A 162 28.54 16.15 -9.40
C MET A 162 27.38 16.68 -10.25
N THR A 163 27.65 17.04 -11.50
CA THR A 163 26.63 17.44 -12.46
C THR A 163 26.67 16.51 -13.66
N LEU A 164 25.51 16.01 -14.06
CA LEU A 164 25.32 15.17 -15.24
C LEU A 164 24.18 15.73 -16.09
N SER A 165 24.24 15.48 -17.39
CA SER A 165 23.25 15.87 -18.39
C SER A 165 23.15 14.83 -19.50
N GLU A 166 22.23 15.05 -20.44
CA GLU A 166 22.04 14.21 -21.63
C GLU A 166 23.31 14.03 -22.48
N ARG A 167 24.30 14.92 -22.32
CA ARG A 167 25.60 14.87 -23.00
C ARG A 167 26.63 13.97 -22.32
N ASP A 168 26.42 13.64 -21.05
CA ASP A 168 27.39 12.93 -20.22
C ASP A 168 27.05 11.43 -20.10
N VAL A 169 25.77 11.09 -20.02
CA VAL A 169 25.29 9.72 -19.80
C VAL A 169 24.09 9.41 -20.69
N SER A 170 24.13 8.26 -21.34
CA SER A 170 23.05 7.65 -22.12
C SER A 170 22.62 6.33 -21.48
N VAL A 171 21.41 5.86 -21.79
CA VAL A 171 20.98 4.51 -21.42
C VAL A 171 21.21 3.61 -22.63
N PRO A 172 21.90 2.46 -22.47
CA PRO A 172 22.01 1.51 -23.56
C PRO A 172 20.60 1.04 -23.96
N GLY A 173 20.36 0.81 -25.26
CA GLY A 173 19.07 0.35 -25.82
C GLY A 173 18.67 -1.07 -25.42
N VAL A 174 19.13 -1.52 -24.26
CA VAL A 174 19.07 -2.87 -23.74
C VAL A 174 18.50 -2.80 -22.31
N ASP A 175 17.41 -3.53 -22.06
CA ASP A 175 16.79 -3.61 -20.73
C ASP A 175 17.77 -4.15 -19.68
N PRO A 176 17.65 -3.79 -18.39
CA PRO A 176 18.62 -4.24 -17.41
C PRO A 176 18.42 -5.75 -17.14
N VAL A 177 19.47 -6.44 -16.68
CA VAL A 177 19.41 -7.90 -16.42
C VAL A 177 18.48 -8.23 -15.25
N ALA A 178 18.25 -7.28 -14.33
CA ALA A 178 17.25 -7.37 -13.30
C ALA A 178 16.58 -6.01 -13.10
N GLU A 179 15.29 -5.90 -13.40
CA GLU A 179 14.43 -4.91 -12.75
C GLU A 179 13.90 -5.57 -11.49
N PRO A 180 14.22 -5.07 -10.30
CA PRO A 180 13.62 -5.64 -9.13
C PRO A 180 12.18 -5.16 -9.00
N ASP A 181 11.28 -6.09 -8.71
CA ASP A 181 9.88 -5.83 -8.38
C ASP A 181 9.82 -4.94 -7.12
N PHE A 182 9.39 -3.67 -7.22
CA PHE A 182 9.27 -2.81 -6.05
C PHE A 182 8.10 -1.81 -6.04
N ASP A 183 7.65 -1.60 -4.80
CA ASP A 183 6.68 -0.72 -4.12
C ASP A 183 5.32 -0.41 -4.72
N SER A 184 5.18 -0.39 -6.06
CA SER A 184 3.86 -0.32 -6.69
C SER A 184 2.90 -1.44 -6.23
N GLY A 185 3.44 -2.54 -5.68
CA GLY A 185 2.68 -3.60 -5.06
C GLY A 185 2.05 -3.21 -3.71
N VAL A 186 2.72 -2.43 -2.86
CA VAL A 186 2.19 -2.05 -1.53
C VAL A 186 1.02 -1.10 -1.67
N GLU A 187 1.14 -0.06 -2.51
CA GLU A 187 0.04 0.88 -2.74
C GLU A 187 -1.13 0.21 -3.47
N ALA A 188 -0.86 -0.60 -4.50
CA ALA A 188 -1.91 -1.30 -5.23
C ALA A 188 -2.63 -2.35 -4.36
N ASP A 189 -1.89 -3.11 -3.55
CA ASP A 189 -2.46 -4.06 -2.58
C ASP A 189 -3.30 -3.33 -1.52
N PHE A 190 -2.82 -2.21 -0.99
CA PHE A 190 -3.59 -1.39 -0.07
C PHE A 190 -4.90 -0.89 -0.70
N ALA A 191 -4.83 -0.29 -1.89
CA ALA A 191 -6.00 0.27 -2.57
C ALA A 191 -7.04 -0.80 -2.91
N GLY A 192 -6.60 -1.97 -3.36
CA GLY A 192 -7.48 -3.10 -3.65
C GLY A 192 -8.18 -3.62 -2.40
N ARG A 193 -7.45 -3.77 -1.29
CA ARG A 193 -8.02 -4.23 -0.02
C ARG A 193 -8.92 -3.18 0.64
N PHE A 194 -8.60 -1.90 0.52
CA PHE A 194 -9.41 -0.81 1.09
C PHE A 194 -10.75 -0.70 0.38
N ARG A 195 -10.77 -0.69 -0.96
CA ARG A 195 -12.02 -0.61 -1.74
C ARG A 195 -12.95 -1.80 -1.59
N ALA A 196 -12.44 -2.93 -1.10
CA ALA A 196 -13.25 -4.09 -0.78
C ALA A 196 -13.99 -3.93 0.56
N LEU A 197 -13.63 -2.92 1.36
CA LEU A 197 -14.36 -2.54 2.55
C LEU A 197 -15.39 -1.49 2.14
N ASP A 198 -16.66 -1.85 2.29
CA ASP A 198 -17.81 -0.97 2.10
C ASP A 198 -17.86 0.00 3.28
N LEU A 199 -17.11 1.10 3.18
CA LEU A 199 -16.97 2.14 4.20
C LEU A 199 -17.50 3.46 3.63
N ASP A 200 -17.91 4.38 4.49
CA ASP A 200 -18.35 5.75 4.15
C ASP A 200 -17.18 6.67 3.76
N TRP A 201 -16.10 6.08 3.24
CA TRP A 201 -14.87 6.75 2.84
C TRP A 201 -14.48 6.36 1.42
N THR A 202 -14.49 7.35 0.53
CA THR A 202 -14.06 7.17 -0.87
C THR A 202 -12.54 7.32 -1.00
N LEU A 203 -11.86 6.25 -1.45
CA LEU A 203 -10.42 6.27 -1.71
C LEU A 203 -10.08 6.80 -3.12
N VAL A 204 -9.50 7.99 -3.17
CA VAL A 204 -8.92 8.61 -4.38
C VAL A 204 -7.43 8.25 -4.49
N ARG A 205 -7.01 7.77 -5.67
CA ARG A 205 -5.60 7.49 -5.98
C ARG A 205 -4.98 8.66 -6.73
N GLU A 206 -3.72 8.95 -6.44
CA GLU A 206 -2.98 10.06 -7.07
C GLU A 206 -3.79 11.36 -7.06
N PRO A 207 -4.21 11.84 -5.87
CA PRO A 207 -5.01 13.04 -5.74
C PRO A 207 -4.27 14.27 -6.27
N GLU A 208 -4.98 15.40 -6.35
CA GLU A 208 -4.41 16.65 -6.83
C GLU A 208 -3.21 17.07 -5.97
N PRO A 209 -2.13 17.59 -6.60
CA PRO A 209 -0.96 18.06 -5.87
C PRO A 209 -1.30 19.19 -4.88
N LEU A 210 -0.77 19.07 -3.67
CA LEU A 210 -0.82 20.11 -2.64
C LEU A 210 0.26 21.15 -2.89
N GLU A 211 -0.12 22.41 -3.12
CA GLU A 211 0.82 23.51 -3.34
C GLU A 211 1.00 24.34 -2.07
N THR A 212 2.24 24.41 -1.55
CA THR A 212 2.60 25.23 -0.39
C THR A 212 3.67 26.24 -0.79
N GLY A 213 3.24 27.44 -1.19
CA GLY A 213 4.13 28.53 -1.62
C GLY A 213 4.98 28.16 -2.84
N THR A 214 6.26 27.80 -2.61
CA THR A 214 7.21 27.38 -3.66
C THR A 214 7.36 25.87 -3.81
N ARG A 215 6.67 25.09 -2.97
CA ARG A 215 6.77 23.63 -2.93
C ARG A 215 5.48 22.99 -3.40
N VAL A 216 5.60 21.82 -4.01
CA VAL A 216 4.47 20.97 -4.38
C VAL A 216 4.69 19.58 -3.79
N MET A 217 3.70 19.08 -3.06
CA MET A 217 3.64 17.73 -2.53
C MET A 217 2.56 16.93 -3.28
N ILE A 218 2.82 15.66 -3.57
CA ILE A 218 1.87 14.79 -4.27
C ILE A 218 1.64 13.54 -3.42
N PRO A 219 0.57 13.51 -2.59
CA PRO A 219 0.24 12.33 -1.81
C PRO A 219 -0.07 11.12 -2.69
N ASP A 220 0.02 9.92 -2.14
CA ASP A 220 -0.35 8.68 -2.85
C ASP A 220 -1.85 8.49 -2.94
N PHE A 221 -2.56 8.86 -1.88
CA PHE A 221 -4.00 8.69 -1.74
C PHE A 221 -4.65 9.90 -1.06
N ALA A 222 -5.96 9.99 -1.21
CA ALA A 222 -6.83 10.78 -0.36
C ALA A 222 -8.06 9.95 0.02
N PHE A 223 -8.57 10.15 1.22
CA PHE A 223 -9.85 9.62 1.69
C PHE A 223 -10.83 10.79 1.78
N ASP A 224 -11.90 10.71 1.00
CA ASP A 224 -13.02 11.64 1.07
C ASP A 224 -14.10 11.02 1.96
N TYR A 225 -14.56 11.76 2.96
CA TYR A 225 -15.68 11.31 3.77
C TYR A 225 -16.99 11.60 3.03
N ASP A 226 -17.87 10.61 2.90
CA ASP A 226 -19.04 10.73 2.04
C ASP A 226 -20.13 11.66 2.64
N HIS A 227 -20.05 11.96 3.94
CA HIS A 227 -21.06 12.72 4.68
C HIS A 227 -20.61 14.11 5.18
N ALA A 228 -19.40 14.55 4.86
CA ALA A 228 -18.94 15.92 5.14
C ALA A 228 -17.92 16.38 4.11
N ASP A 229 -17.72 17.70 4.00
CA ASP A 229 -16.65 18.27 3.18
C ASP A 229 -15.30 18.12 3.89
N PHE A 230 -14.82 16.87 3.98
CA PHE A 230 -13.58 16.51 4.66
C PHE A 230 -12.75 15.54 3.81
N ARG A 231 -11.47 15.87 3.69
CA ARG A 231 -10.47 15.07 2.95
C ARG A 231 -9.24 14.83 3.81
N LEU A 232 -8.93 13.56 4.05
CA LEU A 232 -7.67 13.12 4.67
C LEU A 232 -6.70 12.61 3.60
N TYR A 233 -5.56 13.26 3.45
CA TYR A 233 -4.49 12.78 2.57
C TYR A 233 -3.74 11.61 3.21
N PHE A 234 -3.24 10.70 2.38
CA PHE A 234 -2.49 9.55 2.84
C PHE A 234 -1.26 9.27 1.99
N GLU A 235 -0.11 9.14 2.64
CA GLU A 235 1.18 8.89 2.01
C GLU A 235 1.79 7.59 2.53
N VAL A 236 2.25 6.72 1.64
CA VAL A 236 3.00 5.52 2.01
C VAL A 236 4.49 5.77 1.79
N MET A 237 5.24 5.83 2.87
CA MET A 237 6.69 6.05 2.83
C MET A 237 7.45 4.72 2.90
N GLY A 238 8.21 4.43 1.84
CA GLY A 238 9.18 3.32 1.84
C GLY A 238 10.44 3.64 2.65
N PHE A 239 10.93 4.88 2.59
CA PHE A 239 12.07 5.36 3.38
C PHE A 239 11.68 6.55 4.26
N TRP A 240 12.09 6.57 5.53
CA TRP A 240 11.76 7.68 6.44
C TRP A 240 12.74 7.78 7.62
N THR A 241 12.78 8.95 8.25
CA THR A 241 13.42 9.24 9.55
C THR A 241 12.49 10.12 10.40
N PRO A 242 12.67 10.15 11.73
CA PRO A 242 11.85 10.99 12.59
C PRO A 242 11.79 12.45 12.22
N GLU A 243 12.97 13.05 12.05
CA GLU A 243 13.10 14.45 11.71
C GLU A 243 12.48 14.75 10.35
N TYR A 244 12.48 13.78 9.42
CA TYR A 244 11.84 13.93 8.12
C TYR A 244 10.32 13.92 8.23
N VAL A 245 9.75 12.97 8.99
CA VAL A 245 8.30 12.92 9.23
C VAL A 245 7.85 14.21 9.91
N GLU A 246 8.56 14.66 10.95
CA GLU A 246 8.30 15.95 11.61
C GLU A 246 8.39 17.13 10.63
N LYS A 247 9.42 17.18 9.78
CA LYS A 247 9.56 18.24 8.76
C LYS A 247 8.43 18.21 7.73
N LYS A 248 7.94 17.03 7.34
CA LYS A 248 6.86 16.89 6.35
C LYS A 248 5.51 17.28 6.96
N LEU A 249 5.21 16.80 8.16
CA LEU A 249 4.02 17.18 8.92
C LEU A 249 4.04 18.69 9.25
N GLY A 250 5.19 19.25 9.63
CA GLY A 250 5.36 20.68 9.88
C GLY A 250 5.14 21.55 8.65
N GLN A 251 5.57 21.10 7.46
CA GLN A 251 5.30 21.83 6.20
C GLN A 251 3.82 21.91 5.85
N LEU A 252 3.04 20.94 6.30
CA LEU A 252 1.59 20.88 6.04
C LEU A 252 0.79 21.52 7.16
N ALA A 253 1.32 21.61 8.38
CA ALA A 253 0.71 22.37 9.46
C ALA A 253 0.55 23.86 9.11
N ASP A 254 1.38 24.39 8.21
CA ASP A 254 1.30 25.76 7.70
C ASP A 254 0.26 25.92 6.56
N VAL A 255 -0.34 24.83 6.07
CA VAL A 255 -1.42 24.84 5.07
C VAL A 255 -2.74 24.69 5.82
N GLU A 256 -3.57 25.74 5.82
CA GLU A 256 -4.93 25.64 6.35
C GLU A 256 -5.68 24.51 5.62
N ASP A 257 -6.44 23.72 6.37
CA ASP A 257 -7.35 22.67 5.87
C ASP A 257 -6.68 21.45 5.19
N VAL A 258 -5.47 21.07 5.60
CA VAL A 258 -4.83 19.84 5.13
C VAL A 258 -4.54 18.87 6.27
N ASP A 259 -5.32 17.78 6.32
CA ASP A 259 -5.02 16.61 7.14
C ASP A 259 -4.20 15.59 6.34
N LEU A 260 -3.10 15.11 6.93
CA LEU A 260 -2.23 14.09 6.33
C LEU A 260 -1.99 12.96 7.33
N LEU A 261 -2.28 11.73 6.91
CA LEU A 261 -1.87 10.48 7.51
C LEU A 261 -0.63 9.93 6.76
N VAL A 262 0.37 9.45 7.50
CA VAL A 262 1.57 8.86 6.91
C VAL A 262 1.74 7.41 7.36
N ALA A 263 1.92 6.50 6.40
CA ALA A 263 2.34 5.14 6.66
C ALA A 263 3.87 5.00 6.53
N VAL A 264 4.55 4.46 7.53
CA VAL A 264 6.02 4.37 7.59
C VAL A 264 6.52 2.93 7.78
N ASP A 265 7.55 2.52 7.05
CA ASP A 265 8.09 1.15 7.11
C ASP A 265 8.89 0.89 8.42
N GLU A 266 8.50 -0.12 9.19
CA GLU A 266 9.08 -0.52 10.48
C GLU A 266 10.53 -1.01 10.39
N SER A 267 10.97 -1.49 9.22
CA SER A 267 12.31 -2.06 9.00
C SER A 267 13.46 -1.06 9.18
N LEU A 268 13.14 0.23 9.34
CA LEU A 268 14.10 1.32 9.55
C LEU A 268 14.34 1.65 11.03
N GLY A 269 13.68 0.96 11.97
CA GLY A 269 14.13 0.84 13.35
C GLY A 269 13.79 1.98 14.31
N VAL A 270 12.90 2.92 13.94
CA VAL A 270 12.49 4.04 14.82
C VAL A 270 10.97 4.25 14.91
N GLY A 271 10.16 3.31 14.37
CA GLY A 271 8.71 3.48 14.19
C GLY A 271 7.91 3.75 15.47
N GLU A 272 8.32 3.16 16.59
CA GLU A 272 7.56 3.24 17.85
C GLU A 272 7.62 4.62 18.52
N GLU A 273 8.73 5.37 18.40
CA GLU A 273 8.89 6.66 19.10
C GLU A 273 8.02 7.79 18.51
N ILE A 274 7.62 7.68 17.23
CA ILE A 274 6.82 8.72 16.55
C ILE A 274 5.35 8.35 16.48
N ALA A 275 5.04 7.08 16.21
CA ALA A 275 3.64 6.63 16.27
C ALA A 275 3.05 6.86 17.68
N ALA A 276 3.89 6.84 18.72
CA ALA A 276 3.48 7.21 20.08
C ALA A 276 3.31 8.73 20.30
N ARG A 277 3.85 9.58 19.42
CA ARG A 277 3.84 11.05 19.54
C ARG A 277 2.80 11.72 18.65
N ASP A 278 2.44 11.11 17.52
CA ASP A 278 1.50 11.69 16.56
C ASP A 278 0.55 10.62 16.02
N HIS A 279 -0.76 10.80 16.24
CA HIS A 279 -1.82 9.90 15.78
C HIS A 279 -1.89 9.83 14.24
N ARG A 280 -1.25 10.77 13.53
CA ARG A 280 -1.15 10.84 12.08
C ARG A 280 -0.06 9.96 11.48
N VAL A 281 0.53 9.05 12.26
CA VAL A 281 1.56 8.11 11.79
C VAL A 281 1.18 6.67 12.07
N VAL A 282 1.12 5.85 11.01
CA VAL A 282 0.87 4.41 11.08
C VAL A 282 2.11 3.67 10.63
N THR A 283 2.55 2.66 11.39
CA THR A 283 3.70 1.83 10.99
C THR A 283 3.27 0.59 10.21
N TYR A 284 4.12 0.11 9.29
CA TYR A 284 3.89 -1.13 8.55
C TYR A 284 5.16 -1.92 8.28
N ALA A 285 5.05 -3.23 8.09
CA ALA A 285 6.15 -4.09 7.67
C ALA A 285 5.73 -4.90 6.43
N GLY A 286 6.33 -4.60 5.28
CA GLY A 286 6.06 -5.24 3.99
C GLY A 286 4.69 -4.94 3.36
N ARG A 287 3.64 -4.70 4.17
CA ARG A 287 2.32 -4.26 3.70
C ARG A 287 1.63 -3.35 4.71
N VAL A 288 0.93 -2.33 4.23
CA VAL A 288 0.08 -1.46 5.06
C VAL A 288 -1.14 -2.25 5.54
N ARG A 289 -1.38 -2.28 6.86
CA ARG A 289 -2.56 -2.94 7.43
C ARG A 289 -3.76 -2.00 7.33
N VAL A 290 -4.71 -2.32 6.44
CA VAL A 290 -5.92 -1.52 6.23
C VAL A 290 -6.64 -1.22 7.54
N LYS A 291 -6.76 -2.22 8.44
CA LYS A 291 -7.35 -2.02 9.77
C LYS A 291 -6.76 -0.82 10.53
N ARG A 292 -5.44 -0.62 10.51
CA ARG A 292 -4.81 0.49 11.23
C ARG A 292 -5.21 1.86 10.67
N VAL A 293 -5.39 1.93 9.35
CA VAL A 293 -5.86 3.15 8.68
C VAL A 293 -7.34 3.37 8.98
N VAL A 294 -8.16 2.31 8.91
CA VAL A 294 -9.59 2.37 9.28
C VAL A 294 -9.78 2.78 10.73
N ASP A 295 -8.94 2.31 11.66
CA ASP A 295 -9.00 2.72 13.06
C ASP A 295 -8.81 4.25 13.20
N VAL A 296 -7.91 4.85 12.40
CA VAL A 296 -7.73 6.32 12.36
C VAL A 296 -8.93 7.01 11.70
N LEU A 297 -9.41 6.52 10.56
CA LEU A 297 -10.59 7.09 9.89
C LEU A 297 -11.82 7.10 10.80
N ARG A 298 -12.01 6.06 11.62
CA ARG A 298 -13.09 5.96 12.59
C ARG A 298 -13.04 7.00 13.71
N GLU A 299 -11.85 7.46 14.08
CA GLU A 299 -11.72 8.55 15.05
C GLU A 299 -12.32 9.85 14.48
N TYR A 300 -12.00 10.18 13.23
CA TYR A 300 -12.61 11.31 12.51
C TYR A 300 -14.12 11.11 12.29
N GLU A 301 -14.52 9.93 11.83
CA GLU A 301 -15.93 9.58 11.60
C GLU A 301 -16.77 9.75 12.87
N SER A 302 -16.26 9.32 14.03
CA SER A 302 -16.95 9.48 15.31
C SER A 302 -17.20 10.95 15.67
N GLU A 303 -16.27 11.85 15.34
CA GLU A 303 -16.43 13.29 15.55
C GLU A 303 -17.51 13.86 14.62
N PHE A 304 -17.47 13.52 13.33
CA PHE A 304 -18.49 13.96 12.35
C PHE A 304 -19.89 13.42 12.68
N VAL A 305 -20.00 12.16 13.10
CA VAL A 305 -21.26 11.54 13.52
C VAL A 305 -21.81 12.27 14.75
N ALA A 306 -20.96 12.60 15.73
CA ALA A 306 -21.40 13.33 16.91
C ALA A 306 -21.87 14.77 16.58
N GLU A 307 -21.18 15.46 15.68
CA GLU A 307 -21.58 16.79 15.21
C GLU A 307 -22.90 16.74 14.43
N ALA A 308 -23.04 15.79 13.51
CA ALA A 308 -24.28 15.58 12.77
C ALA A 308 -25.44 15.22 13.69
N ALA A 309 -25.25 14.31 14.64
CA ALA A 309 -26.26 13.93 15.63
C ALA A 309 -26.72 15.13 16.48
N ALA A 310 -25.81 16.05 16.82
CA ALA A 310 -26.15 17.26 17.56
C ALA A 310 -26.92 18.29 16.72
N ALA A 311 -26.75 18.28 15.40
CA ALA A 311 -27.48 19.14 14.46
C ALA A 311 -28.87 18.60 14.09
N LEU A 312 -29.12 17.31 14.29
CA LEU A 312 -30.39 16.66 13.97
C LEU A 312 -31.53 17.06 14.94
N PRO A 313 -32.79 17.07 14.46
CA PRO A 313 -33.95 17.17 15.33
C PRO A 313 -34.04 15.99 16.31
N ALA A 314 -34.46 16.25 17.55
CA ALA A 314 -34.68 15.19 18.55
C ALA A 314 -35.79 14.20 18.15
N GLU A 315 -36.75 14.64 17.33
CA GLU A 315 -37.83 13.83 16.78
C GLU A 315 -37.86 13.99 15.26
N ILE A 316 -37.81 12.87 14.54
CA ILE A 316 -37.86 12.80 13.08
C ILE A 316 -39.11 12.02 12.70
N VAL A 317 -39.92 12.59 11.80
CA VAL A 317 -41.13 11.93 11.28
C VAL A 317 -41.00 11.85 9.78
N PRO A 318 -40.55 10.70 9.24
CA PRO A 318 -40.58 10.48 7.80
C PRO A 318 -42.00 10.56 7.24
N ASP A 319 -42.12 10.98 5.98
CA ASP A 319 -43.40 11.05 5.29
C ASP A 319 -43.88 9.64 4.90
N ASP A 320 -42.97 8.84 4.33
CA ASP A 320 -43.25 7.48 3.85
C ASP A 320 -43.66 6.54 4.98
N ASP A 321 -44.58 5.62 4.68
CA ASP A 321 -45.07 4.65 5.65
C ASP A 321 -44.02 3.58 6.00
N VAL A 322 -43.12 3.31 5.04
CA VAL A 322 -41.98 2.40 5.16
C VAL A 322 -40.76 3.08 4.56
N VAL A 323 -39.71 3.29 5.36
CA VAL A 323 -38.48 3.94 4.93
C VAL A 323 -37.27 3.33 5.62
N THR A 324 -36.16 3.17 4.91
CA THR A 324 -34.92 2.68 5.51
C THR A 324 -34.21 3.79 6.30
N LEU A 325 -33.45 3.43 7.33
CA LEU A 325 -32.65 4.41 8.07
C LEU A 325 -31.62 5.08 7.16
N GLU A 326 -31.10 4.38 6.16
CA GLU A 326 -30.22 4.92 5.12
C GLU A 326 -30.89 6.07 4.37
N ALA A 327 -32.13 5.88 3.89
CA ALA A 327 -32.84 6.91 3.16
C ALA A 327 -33.15 8.14 4.04
N VAL A 328 -33.46 7.91 5.32
CA VAL A 328 -33.62 9.01 6.29
C VAL A 328 -32.30 9.75 6.48
N ALA A 329 -31.20 9.03 6.71
CA ALA A 329 -29.88 9.61 6.94
C ALA A 329 -29.39 10.41 5.72
N GLU A 330 -29.57 9.87 4.51
CA GLU A 330 -29.28 10.53 3.24
C GLU A 330 -30.07 11.85 3.09
N GLY A 331 -31.34 11.86 3.51
CA GLY A 331 -32.18 13.06 3.54
C GLY A 331 -31.63 14.19 4.42
N TYR A 332 -30.81 13.86 5.41
CA TYR A 332 -30.10 14.80 6.28
C TYR A 332 -28.61 14.95 5.92
N GLY A 333 -28.12 14.28 4.88
CA GLY A 333 -26.71 14.30 4.47
C GLY A 333 -25.77 13.68 5.49
N THR A 334 -26.21 12.69 6.25
CA THR A 334 -25.43 12.05 7.32
C THR A 334 -25.43 10.53 7.19
N GLY A 335 -24.59 9.86 7.98
CA GLY A 335 -24.58 8.40 8.11
C GLY A 335 -25.65 7.90 9.08
N VAL A 336 -26.05 6.63 8.95
CA VAL A 336 -27.12 6.03 9.78
C VAL A 336 -26.82 6.11 11.28
N GLU A 337 -25.55 6.03 11.68
CA GLU A 337 -25.15 6.10 13.08
C GLU A 337 -25.54 7.42 13.76
N ALA A 338 -25.61 8.53 13.01
CA ALA A 338 -26.04 9.81 13.55
C ALA A 338 -27.52 9.81 14.00
N LEU A 339 -28.33 8.89 13.47
CA LEU A 339 -29.74 8.74 13.81
C LEU A 339 -29.99 7.99 15.13
N ASP A 340 -28.98 7.35 15.74
CA ASP A 340 -29.19 6.50 16.92
C ASP A 340 -29.74 7.26 18.15
N GLY A 341 -29.49 8.57 18.22
CA GLY A 341 -30.06 9.46 19.25
C GLY A 341 -31.45 10.02 18.94
N ALA A 342 -31.92 9.90 17.69
CA ALA A 342 -33.18 10.48 17.24
C ALA A 342 -34.37 9.57 17.57
N ARG A 343 -35.53 10.18 17.84
CA ARG A 343 -36.79 9.46 18.07
C ARG A 343 -37.67 9.51 16.84
N PHE A 344 -38.35 8.40 16.57
CA PHE A 344 -39.29 8.27 15.45
C PHE A 344 -40.71 8.03 16.00
N PRO A 345 -41.45 9.07 16.41
CA PRO A 345 -42.70 8.88 17.16
C PRO A 345 -43.84 8.28 16.33
N ALA A 346 -43.78 8.36 14.99
CA ALA A 346 -44.81 7.86 14.09
C ALA A 346 -44.48 6.49 13.46
N HIS A 347 -43.27 5.97 13.71
CA HIS A 347 -42.77 4.72 13.13
C HIS A 347 -42.18 3.83 14.21
N GLU A 348 -42.19 2.54 13.95
CA GLU A 348 -41.47 1.56 14.73
C GLU A 348 -40.23 1.10 13.97
N ARG A 349 -39.09 0.99 14.68
CA ARG A 349 -37.84 0.49 14.10
C ARG A 349 -37.85 -1.03 14.04
N VAL A 350 -37.90 -1.58 12.84
CA VAL A 350 -37.79 -2.99 12.52
C VAL A 350 -36.44 -3.20 11.84
N GLY A 351 -35.44 -3.56 12.64
CA GLY A 351 -34.04 -3.64 12.21
C GLY A 351 -33.50 -2.29 11.70
N ARG A 352 -33.23 -2.18 10.39
CA ARG A 352 -32.80 -0.93 9.72
C ARG A 352 -33.93 -0.21 8.97
N THR A 353 -35.17 -0.67 9.12
CA THR A 353 -36.35 -0.05 8.48
C THR A 353 -37.26 0.59 9.53
N LEU A 354 -37.79 1.78 9.24
CA LEU A 354 -38.83 2.44 10.00
C LEU A 354 -40.18 2.15 9.33
N VAL A 355 -41.11 1.56 10.08
CA VAL A 355 -42.41 1.12 9.58
C VAL A 355 -43.52 1.73 10.43
N ARG A 356 -44.53 2.36 9.84
CA ARG A 356 -45.69 2.82 10.62
C ARG A 356 -46.44 1.63 11.22
N PRO A 357 -46.93 1.73 12.47
CA PRO A 357 -47.67 0.65 13.11
C PRO A 357 -48.85 0.10 12.29
N ALA A 358 -49.57 0.95 11.55
CA ALA A 358 -50.69 0.53 10.70
C ALA A 358 -50.26 -0.42 9.56
N VAL A 359 -49.06 -0.25 9.00
CA VAL A 359 -48.51 -1.16 7.99
C VAL A 359 -48.15 -2.49 8.64
N LEU A 360 -47.53 -2.48 9.82
CA LEU A 360 -47.23 -3.71 10.56
C LEU A 360 -48.49 -4.50 10.93
N GLU A 361 -49.58 -3.82 11.32
CA GLU A 361 -50.88 -4.46 11.59
C GLU A 361 -51.44 -5.12 10.31
N THR A 362 -51.39 -4.42 9.19
CA THR A 362 -51.86 -4.95 7.90
C THR A 362 -51.05 -6.18 7.47
N VAL A 363 -49.72 -6.12 7.59
CA VAL A 363 -48.83 -7.26 7.31
C VAL A 363 -49.12 -8.42 8.26
N ALA A 364 -49.38 -8.17 9.55
CA ALA A 364 -49.67 -9.22 10.51
C ALA A 364 -50.95 -10.00 10.15
N ASP A 365 -51.96 -9.33 9.61
CA ASP A 365 -53.22 -9.94 9.15
C ASP A 365 -53.04 -10.80 7.88
N GLU A 366 -51.96 -10.59 7.12
CA GLU A 366 -51.64 -11.35 5.90
C GLU A 366 -50.66 -12.51 6.14
N LEU A 367 -50.01 -12.55 7.30
CA LEU A 367 -49.09 -13.62 7.68
C LEU A 367 -49.79 -14.67 8.55
N ASP A 368 -49.56 -15.94 8.24
CA ASP A 368 -50.11 -17.08 8.97
C ASP A 368 -49.04 -18.09 9.35
N SER A 369 -49.23 -18.74 10.51
CA SER A 369 -48.45 -19.92 10.90
C SER A 369 -48.60 -21.04 9.85
N GLY A 370 -47.47 -21.60 9.42
CA GLY A 370 -47.40 -22.60 8.35
C GLY A 370 -47.20 -22.04 6.94
N MET A 371 -47.21 -20.71 6.76
CA MET A 371 -46.83 -20.07 5.49
C MET A 371 -45.34 -20.28 5.21
N THR A 372 -44.95 -20.42 3.93
CA THR A 372 -43.54 -20.58 3.55
C THR A 372 -42.80 -19.26 3.68
N LEU A 373 -41.50 -19.31 4.00
CA LEU A 373 -40.64 -18.12 4.10
C LEU A 373 -40.70 -17.27 2.82
N ALA A 374 -40.64 -17.89 1.65
CA ALA A 374 -40.72 -17.18 0.38
C ALA A 374 -42.06 -16.47 0.15
N ALA A 375 -43.17 -17.02 0.65
CA ALA A 375 -44.47 -16.35 0.60
C ALA A 375 -44.53 -15.17 1.57
N ALA A 376 -43.96 -15.32 2.77
CA ALA A 376 -43.85 -14.24 3.75
C ALA A 376 -42.94 -13.10 3.25
N GLU A 377 -41.81 -13.42 2.61
CA GLU A 377 -40.93 -12.46 1.94
C GLU A 377 -41.68 -11.67 0.87
N ALA A 378 -42.50 -12.34 0.05
CA ALA A 378 -43.29 -11.67 -0.98
C ALA A 378 -44.34 -10.69 -0.40
N VAL A 379 -44.98 -11.05 0.72
CA VAL A 379 -45.90 -10.14 1.43
C VAL A 379 -45.13 -8.92 1.95
N LEU A 380 -44.00 -9.13 2.63
CA LEU A 380 -43.19 -8.04 3.18
C LEU A 380 -42.64 -7.11 2.08
N ASP A 381 -42.21 -7.66 0.95
CA ASP A 381 -41.73 -6.91 -0.20
C ASP A 381 -42.82 -6.02 -0.82
N GLU A 382 -44.10 -6.42 -0.80
CA GLU A 382 -45.23 -5.61 -1.30
C GLU A 382 -45.38 -4.31 -0.50
N TYR A 383 -45.05 -4.35 0.79
CA TYR A 383 -45.06 -3.19 1.68
C TYR A 383 -43.69 -2.49 1.77
N GLY A 384 -42.69 -2.92 0.99
CA GLY A 384 -41.35 -2.33 0.98
C GLY A 384 -40.46 -2.71 2.17
N ILE A 385 -40.78 -3.80 2.88
CA ILE A 385 -40.03 -4.26 4.05
C ILE A 385 -39.02 -5.34 3.64
N GLY A 386 -37.78 -4.95 3.36
CA GLY A 386 -36.74 -5.90 2.92
C GLY A 386 -36.09 -6.73 4.04
N GLU A 387 -36.21 -6.34 5.31
CA GLU A 387 -35.59 -7.06 6.43
C GLU A 387 -36.50 -8.12 7.05
N THR A 388 -36.74 -9.19 6.29
CA THR A 388 -37.64 -10.31 6.64
C THR A 388 -37.43 -10.84 8.06
N SER A 389 -36.19 -11.13 8.46
CA SER A 389 -35.93 -11.71 9.78
C SER A 389 -36.33 -10.78 10.93
N ALA A 390 -36.08 -9.47 10.78
CA ALA A 390 -36.41 -8.48 11.81
C ALA A 390 -37.93 -8.26 11.88
N ALA A 391 -38.60 -8.19 10.73
CA ALA A 391 -40.04 -8.04 10.64
C ALA A 391 -40.79 -9.24 11.23
N LEU A 392 -40.41 -10.46 10.87
CA LEU A 392 -41.01 -11.68 11.40
C LEU A 392 -40.83 -11.78 12.91
N SER A 393 -39.61 -11.54 13.41
CA SER A 393 -39.32 -11.53 14.85
C SER A 393 -40.19 -10.51 15.59
N ARG A 394 -40.34 -9.30 15.02
CA ARG A 394 -41.21 -8.26 15.60
C ARG A 394 -42.68 -8.65 15.60
N LEU A 395 -43.16 -9.33 14.56
CA LEU A 395 -44.54 -9.81 14.44
C LEU A 395 -44.82 -11.10 15.22
N GLY A 396 -43.83 -11.63 15.95
CA GLY A 396 -43.99 -12.82 16.79
C GLY A 396 -43.79 -14.14 16.05
N TYR A 397 -43.17 -14.14 14.86
CA TYR A 397 -42.90 -15.33 14.08
C TYR A 397 -41.42 -15.74 14.12
N ARG A 398 -41.16 -17.05 14.08
CA ARG A 398 -39.86 -17.66 13.85
C ARG A 398 -39.91 -18.57 12.63
N VAL A 399 -38.75 -18.79 11.99
CA VAL A 399 -38.64 -19.68 10.84
C VAL A 399 -38.19 -21.07 11.30
N GLU A 400 -39.02 -22.08 11.04
CA GLU A 400 -38.66 -23.50 11.20
C GLU A 400 -38.05 -24.00 9.88
N TRP A 401 -36.80 -24.45 9.91
CA TRP A 401 -36.05 -24.84 8.72
C TRP A 401 -36.18 -26.33 8.42
N GLU A 402 -36.73 -26.69 7.27
CA GLU A 402 -36.81 -28.08 6.77
C GLU A 402 -35.61 -28.41 5.85
N GLY A 403 -34.39 -28.14 6.33
CA GLY A 403 -33.16 -28.35 5.57
C GLY A 403 -32.88 -27.28 4.51
N LEU A 404 -32.27 -27.65 3.37
CA LEU A 404 -31.91 -26.72 2.28
C LEU A 404 -33.09 -26.32 1.38
N GLY A 405 -34.29 -26.85 1.64
CA GLY A 405 -35.48 -26.70 0.78
C GLY A 405 -36.37 -25.50 1.11
N GLY A 406 -36.07 -24.75 2.19
CA GLY A 406 -36.85 -23.61 2.66
C GLY A 406 -37.25 -23.71 4.13
N GLY A 407 -37.93 -22.69 4.63
CA GLY A 407 -38.48 -22.65 5.99
C GLY A 407 -39.95 -22.27 6.00
N THR A 408 -40.64 -22.58 7.09
CA THR A 408 -42.04 -22.21 7.34
C THR A 408 -42.13 -21.32 8.58
N LEU A 409 -43.12 -20.42 8.57
CA LEU A 409 -43.42 -19.55 9.69
C LEU A 409 -44.06 -20.36 10.83
N GLN A 410 -43.62 -20.10 12.04
CA GLN A 410 -44.20 -20.63 13.26
C GLN A 410 -44.36 -19.49 14.26
N GLU A 411 -45.51 -19.40 14.92
CA GLU A 411 -45.68 -18.45 16.01
C GLU A 411 -44.69 -18.75 17.14
N THR A 412 -44.16 -17.69 17.72
CA THR A 412 -43.30 -17.75 18.89
C THR A 412 -44.22 -17.73 20.11
N ASP A 413 -44.26 -18.82 20.88
CA ASP A 413 -44.98 -18.83 22.17
C ASP A 413 -44.46 -17.66 23.03
N SER A 414 -45.39 -16.82 23.50
CA SER A 414 -45.11 -15.63 24.33
C SER A 414 -44.45 -15.93 25.67
#